data_AF-A0A2N2R0L9-F1
#
_entry.id   AF-A0A2N2R0L9-F1
#
_cell.length_a   1.000
_cell.length_b   1.000
_cell.length_c   1.000
_cell.angle_alpha   90.00
_cell.angle_beta   90.00
_cell.angle_gamma   90.00
#
_symmetry.space_group_name_H-M   'P 1'
#
loop_
_entity.id
_entity.type
_entity.pdbx_description
1 polymer ?
#
loop_
_entity_poly.entity_id
_entity_poly.type
_entity_poly.pdbx_seq_one_letter_code
_entity_poly.pdbx_strand_id
1 'polypeptide(L)'
;MKAFVFALFFVSTVVVAEDTRQLAKLPEPAQESLRQEMLDNMVAVNEVLSLMAAGKVKEAGEAAEAKLGMSAMGKHRGKPFDARPGPHMPPAMHGIGMDGHKAVSEFAAV
;
A
#
# COMPACT_ATOMS: atom_id res chain seq x y z
N MET A 1 0.67 58.02 16.09
CA MET A 1 1.77 57.14 15.63
C MET A 1 1.99 55.98 16.60
N LYS A 2 1.03 55.07 16.77
CA LYS A 2 1.20 53.84 17.61
C LYS A 2 0.31 52.66 17.14
N ALA A 3 -0.74 52.93 16.37
CA ALA A 3 -1.66 51.90 15.87
C ALA A 3 -1.15 51.10 14.65
N PHE A 4 -0.08 51.54 13.97
CA PHE A 4 0.45 50.86 12.79
C PHE A 4 1.39 49.69 13.08
N VAL A 5 1.83 49.53 14.34
CA VAL A 5 2.80 48.48 14.71
C VAL A 5 2.13 47.11 14.92
N PHE A 6 0.82 47.07 15.20
CA PHE A 6 0.10 45.82 15.48
C PHE A 6 -0.35 45.05 14.23
N ALA A 7 -0.38 45.69 13.05
CA ALA A 7 -0.84 45.04 11.82
C ALA A 7 0.21 44.11 11.19
N LEU A 8 1.46 44.13 11.65
CA LEU A 8 2.55 43.34 11.05
C LEU A 8 2.65 41.89 11.57
N PHE A 9 1.91 41.52 12.63
CA PHE A 9 2.04 40.21 13.29
C PHE A 9 1.13 39.11 12.74
N PHE A 10 0.31 39.39 11.73
CA PHE A 10 -0.62 38.41 11.12
C PHE A 10 -0.20 37.92 9.74
N VAL A 11 1.06 38.10 9.34
CA VAL A 11 1.60 37.42 8.15
C VAL A 11 1.96 36.00 8.55
N SER A 12 0.97 35.09 8.53
CA SER A 12 1.22 33.66 8.58
C SER A 12 2.02 33.28 7.34
N THR A 13 3.30 32.99 7.49
CA THR A 13 4.10 32.36 6.44
C THR A 13 3.50 30.98 6.21
N VAL A 14 2.86 30.77 5.06
CA VAL A 14 2.54 29.42 4.59
C VAL A 14 3.87 28.74 4.30
N VAL A 15 4.35 27.95 5.26
CA VAL A 15 5.45 27.03 5.02
C VAL A 15 4.89 25.93 4.12
N VAL A 16 5.20 26.02 2.82
CA VAL A 16 5.04 24.89 1.91
C VAL A 16 6.14 23.91 2.28
N ALA A 17 5.78 22.87 3.03
CA ALA A 17 6.70 21.78 3.31
C ALA A 17 7.09 21.10 1.99
N GLU A 18 8.39 20.90 1.78
CA GLU A 18 8.87 20.11 0.64
C GLU A 18 8.36 18.67 0.77
N ASP A 19 7.95 18.08 -0.36
CA ASP A 19 7.60 16.66 -0.37
C ASP A 19 8.87 15.81 -0.34
N THR A 20 9.19 15.28 0.84
CA THR A 20 10.37 14.45 1.05
C THR A 20 10.15 12.99 0.65
N ARG A 21 8.97 12.61 0.12
CA ARG A 21 8.69 11.23 -0.29
C ARG A 21 9.41 10.90 -1.59
N GLN A 22 9.92 9.68 -1.68
CA GLN A 22 10.50 9.18 -2.92
C GLN A 22 9.40 8.73 -3.88
N LEU A 23 9.32 9.37 -5.05
CA LEU A 23 8.44 8.94 -6.13
C LEU A 23 8.99 7.68 -6.82
N ALA A 24 8.24 6.58 -6.79
CA ALA A 24 8.52 5.39 -7.59
C ALA A 24 8.07 5.63 -9.05
N LYS A 25 9.03 5.77 -9.97
CA LYS A 25 8.76 6.01 -11.40
C LYS A 25 8.44 4.68 -12.09
N LEU A 26 7.16 4.28 -12.06
CA LEU A 26 6.66 3.07 -12.69
C LEU A 26 6.32 3.31 -14.17
N PRO A 27 6.72 2.43 -15.11
CA PRO A 27 6.16 2.41 -16.46
C PRO A 27 4.64 2.26 -16.44
N GLU A 28 3.94 2.80 -17.44
CA GLU A 28 2.46 2.71 -17.53
C GLU A 28 1.92 1.27 -17.34
N PRO A 29 2.49 0.22 -17.97
CA PRO A 29 2.01 -1.16 -17.76
C PRO A 29 2.16 -1.66 -16.31
N ALA A 30 3.19 -1.19 -15.60
CA ALA A 30 3.39 -1.51 -14.18
C ALA A 30 2.40 -0.73 -13.30
N GLN A 31 2.07 0.51 -13.64
CA GLN A 31 1.04 1.28 -12.93
C GLN A 31 -0.33 0.61 -13.04
N GLU A 32 -0.70 0.14 -14.23
CA GLU A 32 -1.94 -0.62 -14.45
C GLU A 32 -1.96 -1.91 -13.63
N SER A 33 -0.87 -2.69 -13.68
CA SER A 33 -0.77 -3.93 -12.93
C SER A 33 -0.82 -3.72 -11.42
N LEU A 34 -0.17 -2.66 -10.92
CA LEU A 34 -0.23 -2.28 -9.51
C LEU A 34 -1.63 -1.81 -9.11
N ARG A 35 -2.31 -1.02 -9.93
CA ARG A 35 -3.67 -0.54 -9.67
C ARG A 35 -4.65 -1.71 -9.56
N GLN A 36 -4.56 -2.67 -10.48
CA GLN A 36 -5.38 -3.88 -10.40
C GLN A 36 -5.08 -4.65 -9.10
N GLU A 37 -3.80 -4.83 -8.77
CA GLU A 37 -3.41 -5.47 -7.52
C GLU A 37 -3.96 -4.75 -6.27
N MET A 38 -3.94 -3.41 -6.24
CA MET A 38 -4.51 -2.65 -5.12
C MET A 38 -6.02 -2.89 -4.98
N LEU A 39 -6.75 -2.95 -6.09
CA LEU A 39 -8.19 -3.26 -6.08
C LEU A 39 -8.45 -4.70 -5.59
N ASP A 40 -7.70 -5.66 -6.11
CA ASP A 40 -7.80 -7.07 -5.71
C ASP A 40 -7.51 -7.23 -4.21
N ASN A 41 -6.50 -6.52 -3.70
CA ASN A 41 -6.16 -6.52 -2.29
C ASN A 41 -7.31 -5.97 -1.43
N MET A 42 -8.00 -4.90 -1.87
CA MET A 42 -9.16 -4.36 -1.15
C MET A 42 -10.33 -5.35 -1.11
N VAL A 43 -10.58 -6.06 -2.22
CA VAL A 43 -11.59 -7.12 -2.27
C VAL A 43 -11.24 -8.24 -1.29
N ALA A 44 -9.98 -8.68 -1.26
CA ALA A 44 -9.52 -9.73 -0.36
C ALA A 44 -9.65 -9.31 1.12
N VAL A 45 -9.28 -8.06 1.47
CA VAL A 45 -9.46 -7.54 2.83
C VAL A 45 -10.95 -7.54 3.23
N ASN A 46 -11.83 -7.10 2.34
CA ASN A 46 -13.27 -7.09 2.62
C ASN A 46 -13.86 -8.50 2.83
N GLU A 47 -13.39 -9.49 2.07
CA GLU A 47 -13.76 -10.89 2.25
C GLU A 47 -13.29 -11.43 3.60
N VAL A 48 -12.02 -11.20 3.96
CA VAL A 48 -11.47 -11.60 5.26
C VAL A 48 -12.28 -10.98 6.40
N LEU A 49 -12.57 -9.68 6.34
CA LEU A 49 -13.38 -8.99 7.35
C LEU A 49 -14.80 -9.56 7.44
N SER A 50 -15.41 -9.89 6.30
CA SER A 50 -16.76 -10.47 6.27
C SER A 50 -16.80 -11.87 6.88
N LEU A 51 -15.78 -12.69 6.62
CA LEU A 51 -15.64 -14.03 7.21
C LEU A 51 -15.40 -13.94 8.72
N MET A 52 -14.53 -13.04 9.16
CA MET A 52 -14.29 -12.78 10.59
C MET A 52 -15.57 -12.32 11.30
N ALA A 53 -16.33 -11.40 10.70
CA ALA A 53 -17.60 -10.93 11.26
C ALA A 53 -18.66 -12.06 11.38
N ALA A 54 -18.60 -13.05 10.50
CA ALA A 54 -19.45 -14.24 10.55
C ALA A 54 -18.93 -15.34 11.48
N GLY A 55 -17.82 -15.13 12.19
CA GLY A 55 -17.18 -16.13 13.06
C GLY A 55 -16.48 -17.27 12.30
N LYS A 56 -16.29 -17.12 10.98
CA LYS A 56 -15.64 -18.11 10.10
C LYS A 56 -14.13 -17.91 10.08
N VAL A 57 -13.49 -18.09 11.23
CA VAL A 57 -12.07 -17.74 11.44
C VAL A 57 -11.15 -18.55 10.54
N LYS A 58 -11.39 -19.86 10.39
CA LYS A 58 -10.55 -20.74 9.56
C LYS A 58 -10.61 -20.31 8.10
N GLU A 59 -11.81 -20.08 7.57
CA GLU A 59 -12.00 -19.64 6.19
C GLU A 59 -11.40 -18.25 5.96
N ALA A 60 -11.45 -17.36 6.97
CA ALA A 60 -10.79 -16.05 6.89
C ALA A 60 -9.26 -16.18 6.76
N GLY A 61 -8.64 -17.08 7.53
CA GLY A 61 -7.22 -17.39 7.42
C GLY A 61 -6.85 -17.97 6.05
N GLU A 62 -7.62 -18.95 5.57
CA GLU A 62 -7.42 -19.55 4.24
C GLU A 62 -7.52 -18.51 3.10
N ALA A 63 -8.54 -17.64 3.16
CA ALA A 63 -8.73 -16.57 2.18
C ALA A 63 -7.59 -15.54 2.24
N ALA A 64 -7.14 -15.17 3.44
CA ALA A 64 -6.04 -14.23 3.65
C ALA A 64 -4.72 -14.78 3.06
N GLU A 65 -4.34 -16.01 3.42
CA GLU A 65 -3.11 -16.63 2.91
C GLU A 65 -3.11 -16.75 1.39
N ALA A 66 -4.19 -17.26 0.82
CA ALA A 66 -4.28 -17.50 -0.63
C ALA A 66 -4.20 -16.21 -1.45
N LYS A 67 -4.71 -15.08 -0.94
CA LYS A 67 -4.87 -13.84 -1.72
C LYS A 67 -3.86 -12.75 -1.38
N LEU A 68 -3.38 -12.74 -0.13
CA LEU A 68 -2.54 -11.67 0.41
C LEU A 68 -1.27 -12.21 1.07
N GLY A 69 -1.20 -13.49 1.42
CA GLY A 69 -0.07 -14.11 2.11
C GLY A 69 1.13 -14.41 1.22
N MET A 70 2.10 -15.13 1.77
CA MET A 70 3.29 -15.60 1.05
C MET A 70 2.93 -16.45 -0.17
N SER A 71 1.82 -17.21 -0.14
CA SER A 71 1.33 -17.97 -1.28
C SER A 71 0.94 -17.09 -2.49
N ALA A 72 0.53 -15.85 -2.26
CA ALA A 72 0.20 -14.89 -3.32
C ALA A 72 1.43 -14.12 -3.85
N MET A 73 2.60 -14.31 -3.21
CA MET A 73 3.81 -13.57 -3.55
C MET A 73 4.27 -13.87 -4.98
N GLY A 74 4.55 -12.81 -5.74
CA GLY A 74 5.06 -12.96 -7.10
C GLY A 74 3.97 -13.22 -8.14
N LYS A 75 2.72 -12.86 -7.87
CA LYS A 75 1.60 -12.88 -8.84
C LYS A 75 1.91 -12.28 -10.22
N HIS A 76 2.84 -11.33 -10.29
CA HIS A 76 3.25 -10.69 -11.55
C HIS A 76 4.46 -11.33 -12.24
N ARG A 77 5.04 -12.42 -11.71
CA ARG A 77 6.26 -13.06 -12.28
C ARG A 77 6.11 -13.49 -13.74
N GLY A 78 4.89 -13.80 -14.20
CA GLY A 78 4.61 -14.16 -15.59
C GLY A 78 4.45 -12.99 -16.57
N LYS A 79 4.32 -11.76 -16.08
CA LYS A 79 4.14 -10.57 -16.94
C LYS A 79 5.44 -10.17 -17.66
N PRO A 80 5.39 -9.40 -18.76
CA PRO A 80 6.55 -8.68 -19.29
C PRO A 80 7.22 -7.80 -18.21
N PHE A 81 8.53 -7.57 -18.30
CA PHE A 81 9.31 -6.90 -17.24
C PHE A 81 8.81 -5.49 -16.91
N ASP A 82 8.46 -4.72 -17.93
CA ASP A 82 7.89 -3.37 -17.84
C ASP A 82 6.51 -3.34 -17.16
N ALA A 83 5.78 -4.45 -17.17
CA ALA A 83 4.49 -4.60 -16.50
C ALA A 83 4.59 -5.16 -15.07
N ARG A 84 5.79 -5.49 -14.57
CA ARG A 84 6.00 -5.96 -13.19
C ARG A 84 6.23 -4.76 -12.27
N PRO A 85 5.39 -4.49 -11.26
CA PRO A 85 5.62 -3.34 -10.38
C PRO A 85 6.91 -3.45 -9.54
N GLY A 86 7.16 -4.62 -8.95
CA GLY A 86 8.24 -4.85 -7.99
C GLY A 86 9.64 -4.40 -8.44
N PRO A 87 10.12 -4.77 -9.64
CA PRO A 87 11.44 -4.37 -10.13
C PRO A 87 11.68 -2.85 -10.25
N HIS A 88 10.63 -2.04 -10.35
CA HIS A 88 10.74 -0.57 -10.48
C HIS A 88 10.59 0.16 -9.14
N MET A 89 10.27 -0.55 -8.06
CA MET A 89 10.09 0.04 -6.75
C MET A 89 11.43 0.20 -6.02
N PRO A 90 11.60 1.25 -5.20
CA PRO A 90 12.79 1.41 -4.36
C PRO A 90 12.87 0.30 -3.29
N PRO A 91 14.07 0.00 -2.77
CA PRO A 91 14.27 -1.10 -1.82
C PRO A 91 13.35 -1.05 -0.59
N ALA A 92 13.10 0.15 -0.05
CA ALA A 92 12.22 0.33 1.11
C ALA A 92 10.77 -0.12 0.81
N MET A 93 10.24 0.19 -0.38
CA MET A 93 8.91 -0.23 -0.79
C MET A 93 8.83 -1.75 -1.04
N HIS A 94 9.90 -2.34 -1.58
CA HIS A 94 9.99 -3.79 -1.73
C HIS A 94 9.96 -4.49 -0.36
N GLY A 95 10.68 -3.95 0.63
CA GLY A 95 10.63 -4.44 2.01
C GLY A 95 9.22 -4.41 2.60
N ILE A 96 8.50 -3.29 2.45
CA ILE A 96 7.11 -3.16 2.92
C ILE A 96 6.20 -4.22 2.30
N GLY A 97 6.32 -4.46 0.99
CA GLY A 97 5.53 -5.50 0.31
C GLY A 97 5.83 -6.91 0.83
N MET A 98 7.11 -7.22 1.05
CA MET A 98 7.54 -8.51 1.63
C MET A 98 7.00 -8.73 3.03
N ASP A 99 7.11 -7.73 3.88
CA ASP A 99 6.68 -7.82 5.28
C ASP A 99 5.15 -7.87 5.38
N GLY A 100 4.43 -7.21 4.48
CA GLY A 100 2.98 -7.34 4.35
C GLY A 100 2.54 -8.78 4.07
N HIS A 101 3.16 -9.45 3.09
CA HIS A 101 2.86 -10.85 2.81
C HIS A 101 3.17 -11.78 4.00
N LYS A 102 4.27 -11.56 4.72
CA LYS A 102 4.61 -12.35 5.92
C LYS A 102 3.58 -12.15 7.04
N ALA A 103 3.21 -10.91 7.31
CA ALA A 103 2.22 -10.58 8.34
C ALA A 103 0.86 -11.24 8.06
N VAL A 104 0.47 -11.36 6.79
CA VAL A 104 -0.74 -12.09 6.41
C VAL A 104 -0.59 -13.59 6.64
N SER A 105 0.55 -14.19 6.31
CA SER A 105 0.80 -15.61 6.60
C SER A 105 0.80 -15.90 8.11
N GLU A 106 1.32 -14.98 8.92
CA GLU A 106 1.22 -15.05 10.38
C GLU A 106 -0.23 -14.94 10.86
N PHE A 107 -1.01 -14.01 10.29
CA PHE A 107 -2.45 -13.88 10.56
C PHE A 107 -3.21 -15.18 10.24
N ALA A 108 -2.89 -15.82 9.12
CA ALA A 108 -3.56 -17.04 8.67
C ALA A 108 -3.19 -18.31 9.47
N ALA A 109 -2.12 -18.26 10.27
CA ALA A 109 -1.63 -19.39 11.05
C ALA A 109 -2.30 -19.53 12.44
N VAL A 110 -3.16 -18.57 12.83
CA VAL A 110 -3.87 -18.51 14.12
C VAL A 110 -5.27 -19.11 13.99
#